data_AF-A0A2P5XXR6-F1
#
_entry.id   AF-A0A2P5XXR6-F1
#
_cell.length_a   1.000
_cell.length_b   1.000
_cell.length_c   1.000
_cell.angle_alpha   90.00
_cell.angle_beta   90.00
_cell.angle_gamma   90.00
#
_symmetry.space_group_name_H-M   'P 1'
#
loop_
_entity.id
_entity.type
_entity.pdbx_description
1 polymer ?
#
loop_
_entity_poly.entity_id
_entity_poly.type
_entity_poly.pdbx_seq_one_letter_code
_entity_poly.pdbx_strand_id
1 'polypeptide(L)'
;MEAQMNTSFRQWLGTMEPWQWAQSFDEGFRYGQMTTNLVEGVNAQQVNQIEAGHMFVEDINDAMVANRRMARSMNVEIYSRRLETFRVTETIGRRPGLPPRSYGVDLRNRQCNCRRFQTLYYPCAHVVAACAKVNLNVEQFVEDVYTLNRMLHVWENEFPVLPTCLHGKCLR
;
A
#
# COMPACT_ATOMS: atom_id res chain seq x y z
N MET A 1 -22.06 -12.87 -12.82
CA MET A 1 -22.24 -12.78 -14.29
C MET A 1 -20.86 -12.54 -14.87
N GLU A 2 -20.21 -13.60 -15.33
CA GLU A 2 -18.90 -13.49 -15.97
C GLU A 2 -19.08 -12.79 -17.31
N ALA A 3 -18.40 -11.66 -17.51
CA ALA A 3 -18.32 -11.03 -18.81
C ALA A 3 -17.60 -12.01 -19.76
N GLN A 4 -18.35 -12.70 -20.61
CA GLN A 4 -17.78 -13.48 -21.69
C GLN A 4 -17.09 -12.51 -22.65
N MET A 5 -15.77 -12.40 -22.54
CA MET A 5 -15.00 -11.66 -23.54
C MET A 5 -15.24 -12.28 -24.92
N ASN A 6 -15.60 -11.42 -25.86
CA ASN A 6 -15.84 -11.76 -27.25
C ASN A 6 -14.68 -12.59 -27.82
N THR A 7 -14.98 -13.73 -28.44
CA THR A 7 -13.99 -14.67 -28.98
C THR A 7 -13.03 -14.01 -29.98
N SER A 8 -13.53 -13.06 -30.78
CA SER A 8 -12.69 -12.26 -31.70
C SER A 8 -11.68 -11.39 -30.96
N PHE A 9 -12.09 -10.79 -29.83
CA PHE A 9 -11.21 -9.97 -29.00
C PHE A 9 -10.13 -10.80 -28.29
N ARG A 10 -10.48 -12.01 -27.81
CA ARG A 10 -9.49 -12.94 -27.24
C ARG A 10 -8.46 -13.39 -28.27
N GLN A 11 -8.91 -13.68 -29.49
CA GLN A 11 -8.05 -14.13 -30.57
C GLN A 11 -7.11 -13.01 -31.01
N TRP A 12 -7.60 -11.77 -31.10
CA TRP A 12 -6.79 -10.58 -31.35
C TRP A 12 -5.78 -10.29 -30.23
N LEU A 13 -6.19 -10.34 -28.96
CA LEU A 13 -5.27 -10.22 -27.82
C LEU A 13 -4.15 -11.27 -27.84
N GLY A 14 -4.48 -12.50 -28.23
CA GLY A 14 -3.50 -13.58 -28.38
C GLY A 14 -2.50 -13.40 -29.52
N THR A 15 -2.72 -12.44 -30.43
CA THR A 15 -1.73 -12.06 -31.46
C THR A 15 -0.73 -11.02 -30.98
N MET A 16 -0.99 -10.39 -29.83
CA MET A 16 -0.09 -9.40 -29.22
C MET A 16 0.71 -10.06 -28.10
N GLU A 17 1.97 -9.66 -27.99
CA GLU A 17 2.83 -10.11 -26.90
C GLU A 17 2.28 -9.58 -25.56
N PRO A 18 2.31 -10.38 -24.47
CA PRO A 18 1.70 -10.01 -23.19
C PRO A 18 2.13 -8.64 -22.63
N TRP A 19 3.37 -8.21 -22.86
CA TRP A 19 3.88 -6.90 -22.42
C TRP A 19 3.15 -5.71 -23.08
N GLN A 20 2.44 -5.92 -24.18
CA GLN A 20 1.69 -4.88 -24.90
C GLN A 20 0.32 -4.59 -24.29
N TRP A 21 -0.23 -5.48 -23.45
CA TRP A 21 -1.61 -5.34 -22.93
C TRP A 21 -1.80 -5.78 -21.47
N ALA A 22 -0.92 -6.61 -20.94
CA ALA A 22 -1.00 -7.11 -19.58
C ALA A 22 -0.04 -6.34 -18.68
N GLN A 23 -0.62 -5.61 -17.71
CA GLN A 23 0.13 -4.83 -16.73
C GLN A 23 1.14 -5.66 -15.92
N SER A 24 0.90 -6.96 -15.74
CA SER A 24 1.86 -7.87 -15.09
C SER A 24 3.17 -8.08 -15.86
N PHE A 25 3.22 -7.68 -17.13
CA PHE A 25 4.38 -7.79 -18.02
C PHE A 25 4.92 -6.40 -18.40
N ASP A 26 4.52 -5.34 -17.70
CA ASP A 26 4.94 -3.97 -18.02
C ASP A 26 6.35 -3.63 -17.53
N GLU A 27 7.06 -4.56 -16.86
CA GLU A 27 8.42 -4.38 -16.32
C GLU A 27 8.64 -3.05 -15.55
N GLY A 28 7.58 -2.44 -15.02
CA GLY A 28 7.64 -1.14 -14.32
C GLY A 28 7.46 0.10 -15.23
N PHE A 29 7.18 -0.09 -16.52
CA PHE A 29 6.99 0.96 -17.51
C PHE A 29 5.59 1.58 -17.53
N ARG A 30 4.68 1.20 -16.60
CA ARG A 30 3.45 1.94 -16.25
C ARG A 30 2.53 2.29 -17.45
N TYR A 31 2.48 1.45 -18.48
CA TYR A 31 1.75 1.71 -19.74
C TYR A 31 0.24 1.98 -19.59
N GLY A 32 -0.36 1.72 -18.42
CA GLY A 32 -1.75 2.07 -18.10
C GLY A 32 -1.98 3.55 -17.76
N GLN A 33 -0.93 4.36 -17.60
CA GLN A 33 -1.01 5.77 -17.19
C GLN A 33 -0.28 6.68 -18.20
N MET A 34 -0.89 6.89 -19.38
CA MET A 34 -0.29 7.59 -20.53
C MET A 34 -0.66 9.09 -20.63
N THR A 35 -0.43 9.91 -19.60
CA THR A 35 -0.42 11.38 -19.82
C THR A 35 0.97 11.93 -19.55
N THR A 36 1.43 12.80 -20.45
CA THR A 36 2.80 13.33 -20.45
C THR A 36 3.14 14.11 -19.17
N ASN A 37 2.14 14.67 -18.49
CA ASN A 37 2.30 15.47 -17.27
C ASN A 37 2.15 14.68 -15.96
N LEU A 38 1.82 13.38 -16.00
CA LEU A 38 1.58 12.61 -14.77
C LEU A 38 2.87 12.42 -13.98
N VAL A 39 3.98 12.13 -14.65
CA VAL A 39 5.28 11.94 -13.98
C VAL A 39 5.73 13.24 -13.31
N GLU A 40 5.70 14.36 -14.05
CA GLU A 40 6.05 15.67 -13.52
C GLU A 40 5.15 16.07 -12.35
N GLY A 41 3.84 15.88 -12.47
CA GLY A 41 2.88 16.23 -11.42
C GLY A 41 3.03 15.35 -10.16
N VAL A 42 3.23 14.05 -10.33
CA VAL A 42 3.42 13.10 -9.22
C VAL A 42 4.76 13.35 -8.52
N ASN A 43 5.84 13.60 -9.27
CA ASN A 43 7.15 13.93 -8.71
C ASN A 43 7.12 15.28 -7.99
N ALA A 44 6.50 16.31 -8.57
CA ALA A 44 6.35 17.61 -7.92
C ALA A 44 5.57 17.50 -6.60
N GLN A 45 4.47 16.73 -6.57
CA GLN A 45 3.74 16.48 -5.33
C GLN A 45 4.62 15.78 -4.30
N GLN A 46 5.38 14.75 -4.69
CA GLN A 46 6.25 14.02 -3.75
C GLN A 46 7.38 14.92 -3.20
N VAL A 47 7.99 15.77 -4.04
CA VAL A 47 9.00 16.73 -3.61
C VAL A 47 8.41 17.73 -2.60
N ASN A 48 7.24 18.31 -2.88
CA ASN A 48 6.56 19.20 -1.94
C ASN A 48 6.32 18.55 -0.57
N GLN A 49 5.99 17.25 -0.55
CA GLN A 49 5.77 16.50 0.69
C GLN A 49 7.10 16.26 1.45
N ILE A 50 8.20 15.99 0.74
CA ILE A 50 9.54 15.89 1.34
C ILE A 50 9.96 17.24 1.94
N GLU A 51 9.75 18.35 1.23
CA GLU A 51 10.03 19.70 1.71
C GLU A 51 9.19 20.07 2.95
N ALA A 52 7.95 19.58 3.01
CA ALA A 52 7.09 19.68 4.19
C ALA A 52 7.52 18.77 5.36
N GLY A 53 8.55 17.94 5.18
CA GLY A 53 9.10 17.04 6.20
C GLY A 53 8.33 15.73 6.37
N HIS A 54 7.48 15.35 5.41
CA HIS A 54 6.80 14.06 5.43
C HIS A 54 7.76 12.95 4.98
N MET A 55 7.60 11.75 5.54
CA MET A 55 8.42 10.58 5.18
C MET A 55 7.69 9.62 4.22
N PHE A 56 6.36 9.55 4.34
CA PHE A 56 5.51 8.64 3.58
C PHE A 56 4.55 9.40 2.68
N VAL A 57 4.01 8.70 1.68
CA VAL A 57 2.92 9.22 0.84
C VAL A 57 1.71 9.64 1.68
N GLU A 58 0.95 10.61 1.17
CA GLU A 58 -0.21 11.22 1.83
C GLU A 58 -1.21 10.19 2.35
N ASP A 59 -1.57 9.20 1.52
CA ASP A 59 -2.49 8.12 1.88
C ASP A 59 -2.08 7.37 3.16
N ILE A 60 -0.77 7.17 3.36
CA ILE A 60 -0.24 6.49 4.55
C ILE A 60 -0.24 7.41 5.76
N ASN A 61 0.05 8.69 5.58
CA ASN A 61 -0.04 9.67 6.67
C ASN A 61 -1.49 9.76 7.18
N ASP A 62 -2.46 9.86 6.28
CA ASP A 62 -3.89 9.91 6.61
C ASP A 62 -4.36 8.62 7.29
N ALA A 63 -3.96 7.46 6.74
CA ALA A 63 -4.23 6.18 7.35
C ALA A 63 -3.65 6.10 8.77
N MET A 64 -2.45 6.64 9.01
CA MET A 64 -1.84 6.67 10.34
C MET A 64 -2.54 7.61 11.30
N VAL A 65 -3.01 8.76 10.84
CA VAL A 65 -3.86 9.65 11.67
C VAL A 65 -5.14 8.91 12.09
N ALA A 66 -5.82 8.24 11.16
CA ALA A 66 -7.01 7.46 11.45
C ALA A 66 -6.73 6.29 12.41
N ASN A 67 -5.66 5.53 12.16
CA ASN A 67 -5.28 4.40 13.01
C ASN A 67 -4.88 4.84 14.42
N ARG A 68 -4.15 5.95 14.56
CA ARG A 68 -3.81 6.57 15.86
C ARG A 68 -5.08 7.00 16.60
N ARG A 69 -6.06 7.58 15.91
CA ARG A 69 -7.36 7.96 16.50
C ARG A 69 -8.11 6.74 17.02
N MET A 70 -8.17 5.66 16.23
CA MET A 70 -8.84 4.42 16.64
C MET A 70 -8.13 3.74 17.82
N ALA A 71 -6.80 3.66 17.78
CA ALA A 71 -5.98 3.03 18.80
C ALA A 71 -6.22 3.60 20.22
N ARG A 72 -6.52 4.90 20.34
CA ARG A 72 -6.82 5.57 21.62
C ARG A 72 -8.02 4.99 22.36
N SER A 73 -8.92 4.31 21.64
CA SER A 73 -10.13 3.69 22.21
C SER A 73 -9.97 2.20 22.52
N MET A 74 -8.78 1.63 22.32
CA MET A 74 -8.55 0.20 22.49
C MET A 74 -7.90 -0.10 23.84
N ASN A 75 -8.25 -1.24 24.42
CA ASN A 75 -7.53 -1.78 25.57
C ASN A 75 -6.41 -2.70 25.06
N VAL A 76 -5.20 -2.54 25.60
CA VAL A 76 -4.03 -3.37 25.25
C VAL A 76 -3.52 -4.10 26.47
N GLU A 77 -3.55 -5.42 26.38
CA GLU A 77 -2.97 -6.34 27.34
C GLU A 77 -1.68 -6.95 26.78
N ILE A 78 -0.67 -7.05 27.64
CA ILE A 78 0.61 -7.62 27.27
C ILE A 78 0.56 -9.12 27.57
N TYR A 79 0.68 -9.96 26.56
CA TYR A 79 0.77 -11.41 26.74
C TYR A 79 2.20 -11.85 27.04
N SER A 80 3.17 -11.32 26.30
CA SER A 80 4.60 -11.55 26.53
C SER A 80 5.41 -10.36 26.03
N ARG A 81 6.12 -9.69 26.95
CA ARG A 81 7.04 -8.60 26.57
C ARG A 81 8.21 -9.11 25.76
N ARG A 82 8.78 -10.27 26.13
CA ARG A 82 9.95 -10.86 25.46
C ARG A 82 9.66 -11.29 24.02
N LEU A 83 8.42 -11.71 23.75
CA LEU A 83 7.99 -12.13 22.43
C LEU A 83 7.26 -11.01 21.67
N GLU A 84 7.09 -9.84 22.28
CA GLU A 84 6.36 -8.70 21.72
C GLU A 84 4.95 -9.05 21.24
N THR A 85 4.25 -9.87 22.05
CA THR A 85 2.88 -10.32 21.76
C THR A 85 1.87 -9.65 22.68
N PHE A 86 0.79 -9.15 22.10
CA PHE A 86 -0.24 -8.36 22.75
C PHE A 86 -1.64 -8.85 22.39
N ARG A 87 -2.59 -8.62 23.29
CA ARG A 87 -4.03 -8.75 23.02
C ARG A 87 -4.65 -7.36 23.02
N VAL A 88 -5.23 -6.96 21.89
CA VAL A 88 -5.86 -5.66 21.70
C VAL A 88 -7.37 -5.83 21.59
N THR A 89 -8.12 -5.16 22.45
CA THR A 89 -9.58 -5.26 22.52
C THR A 89 -10.22 -3.93 22.15
N GLU A 90 -11.10 -3.95 21.14
CA GLU A 90 -11.85 -2.76 20.73
C GLU A 90 -13.01 -2.51 21.69
N THR A 91 -13.08 -1.32 22.28
CA THR A 91 -14.09 -0.97 23.29
C THR A 91 -15.22 -0.05 22.77
N ILE A 92 -14.99 0.72 21.70
CA ILE A 92 -15.94 1.71 21.17
C ILE A 92 -16.54 1.24 19.83
N GLY A 93 -17.83 1.54 19.61
CA GLY A 93 -18.51 1.32 18.31
C GLY A 93 -19.28 0.00 18.19
N ARG A 94 -19.60 -0.67 19.31
CA ARG A 94 -20.40 -1.91 19.27
C ARG A 94 -21.87 -1.67 19.56
N ARG A 95 -22.72 -2.49 18.92
CA ARG A 95 -24.11 -2.66 19.32
C ARG A 95 -24.15 -3.22 20.76
N PRO A 96 -24.99 -2.68 21.66
CA PRO A 96 -25.18 -3.23 22.99
C PRO A 96 -25.48 -4.74 22.91
N GLY A 97 -24.79 -5.55 23.72
CA GLY A 97 -25.04 -7.00 23.83
C GLY A 97 -24.09 -7.93 23.06
N LEU A 98 -23.14 -7.42 22.25
CA LEU A 98 -22.09 -8.25 21.67
C LEU A 98 -20.80 -8.26 22.52
N PRO A 99 -20.10 -9.41 22.64
CA PRO A 99 -18.83 -9.47 23.34
C PRO A 99 -17.77 -8.61 22.62
N PRO A 100 -16.83 -8.00 23.37
CA PRO A 100 -15.69 -7.31 22.77
C PRO A 100 -14.86 -8.25 21.90
N ARG A 101 -14.57 -7.87 20.66
CA ARG A 101 -13.56 -8.57 19.85
C ARG A 101 -12.17 -8.18 20.31
N SER A 102 -11.32 -9.19 20.43
CA SER A 102 -9.91 -9.06 20.71
C SER A 102 -9.09 -9.58 19.52
N TYR A 103 -7.92 -9.00 19.33
CA TYR A 103 -7.00 -9.35 18.26
C TYR A 103 -5.62 -9.58 18.88
N GLY A 104 -4.98 -10.69 18.51
CA GLY A 104 -3.58 -10.92 18.78
C GLY A 104 -2.71 -10.07 17.85
N VAL A 105 -1.74 -9.36 18.43
CA VAL A 105 -0.70 -8.61 17.73
C VAL A 105 0.64 -9.19 18.11
N ASP A 106 1.46 -9.49 17.11
CA ASP A 106 2.85 -9.94 17.23
C ASP A 106 3.71 -8.95 16.45
N LEU A 107 4.38 -8.04 17.17
CA LEU A 107 5.18 -6.98 16.55
C LEU A 107 6.42 -7.57 15.88
N ARG A 108 7.05 -8.56 16.52
CA ARG A 108 8.28 -9.20 16.04
C ARG A 108 8.09 -9.87 14.68
N ASN A 109 6.98 -10.59 14.51
CA ASN A 109 6.67 -11.28 13.26
C ASN A 109 5.80 -10.43 12.30
N ARG A 110 5.62 -9.15 12.61
CA ARG A 110 4.78 -8.21 11.83
C ARG A 110 3.38 -8.74 11.54
N GLN A 111 2.71 -9.30 12.56
CA GLN A 111 1.41 -9.95 12.40
C GLN A 111 0.33 -9.35 13.29
N CYS A 112 -0.88 -9.26 12.73
CA CYS A 112 -2.09 -9.01 13.48
C CYS A 112 -3.21 -9.97 13.02
N ASN A 113 -4.03 -10.47 13.94
CA ASN A 113 -5.14 -11.35 13.57
C ASN A 113 -6.20 -10.65 12.70
N CYS A 114 -6.22 -9.31 12.63
CA CYS A 114 -7.09 -8.57 11.70
C CYS A 114 -6.63 -8.65 10.23
N ARG A 115 -5.45 -9.25 9.95
CA ARG A 115 -4.84 -9.46 8.63
C ARG A 115 -4.43 -8.20 7.85
N ARG A 116 -4.92 -7.01 8.23
CA ARG A 116 -4.61 -5.75 7.56
C ARG A 116 -3.11 -5.43 7.56
N PHE A 117 -2.40 -5.74 8.64
CA PHE A 117 -0.97 -5.45 8.74
C PHE A 117 -0.18 -6.25 7.69
N GLN A 118 -0.55 -7.52 7.49
CA GLN A 118 0.08 -8.40 6.53
C GLN A 118 -0.32 -8.08 5.09
N THR A 119 -1.57 -7.68 4.86
CA THR A 119 -2.08 -7.39 3.51
C THR A 119 -1.64 -6.03 2.99
N LEU A 120 -1.63 -5.02 3.86
CA LEU A 120 -1.39 -3.63 3.48
C LEU A 120 0.05 -3.20 3.76
N TYR A 121 0.87 -4.07 4.36
CA TYR A 121 2.29 -3.80 4.61
C TYR A 121 2.59 -2.56 5.47
N TYR A 122 1.58 -2.03 6.18
CA TYR A 122 1.72 -0.95 7.16
C TYR A 122 0.86 -1.22 8.41
N PRO A 123 1.18 -0.58 9.56
CA PRO A 123 0.51 -0.86 10.83
C PRO A 123 -0.98 -0.60 10.83
N CYS A 124 -1.78 -1.60 11.18
CA CYS A 124 -3.20 -1.39 11.48
C CYS A 124 -3.38 -0.72 12.86
N ALA A 125 -4.58 -0.20 13.16
CA ALA A 125 -4.88 0.43 14.45
C ALA A 125 -4.52 -0.44 15.68
N HIS A 126 -4.64 -1.77 15.60
CA HIS A 126 -4.24 -2.66 16.68
C HIS A 126 -2.72 -2.67 16.92
N VAL A 127 -1.93 -2.64 15.84
CA VAL A 127 -0.46 -2.53 15.90
C VAL A 127 -0.08 -1.16 16.46
N VAL A 128 -0.75 -0.08 16.04
CA VAL A 128 -0.52 1.26 16.60
C VAL A 128 -0.78 1.27 18.11
N ALA A 129 -1.86 0.65 18.57
CA ALA A 129 -2.17 0.54 20.00
C ALA A 129 -1.11 -0.26 20.77
N ALA A 130 -0.67 -1.40 20.21
CA ALA A 130 0.39 -2.21 20.80
C ALA A 130 1.72 -1.46 20.89
N CYS A 131 2.15 -0.77 19.82
CA CYS A 131 3.36 0.05 19.82
C CYS A 131 3.29 1.16 20.88
N ALA A 132 2.14 1.85 21.00
CA ALA A 132 1.93 2.87 22.02
C ALA A 132 2.05 2.30 23.45
N LYS A 133 1.60 1.05 23.68
CA LYS A 133 1.67 0.39 24.99
C LYS A 133 3.10 0.13 25.46
N VAL A 134 4.04 -0.08 24.54
CA VAL A 134 5.46 -0.36 24.82
C VAL A 134 6.40 0.75 24.37
N ASN A 135 5.87 1.92 24.00
CA ASN A 135 6.62 3.08 23.55
C ASN A 135 7.57 2.79 22.36
N LEU A 136 7.11 1.99 21.40
CA LEU A 136 7.82 1.76 20.14
C LEU A 136 7.37 2.76 19.08
N ASN A 137 8.32 3.23 18.27
CA ASN A 137 7.98 4.01 17.08
C ASN A 137 7.17 3.13 16.13
N VAL A 138 5.94 3.52 15.80
CA VAL A 138 5.08 2.75 14.90
C VAL A 138 5.55 2.82 13.44
N GLU A 139 6.25 3.90 13.07
CA GLU A 139 6.65 4.16 11.68
C GLU A 139 7.70 3.17 11.19
N GLN A 140 8.49 2.55 12.09
CA GLN A 140 9.44 1.49 11.75
C GLN A 140 8.78 0.23 11.15
N PHE A 141 7.47 0.10 11.29
CA PHE A 141 6.69 -1.02 10.79
C PHE A 141 5.99 -0.74 9.45
N VAL A 142 6.18 0.46 8.87
CA VAL A 142 5.72 0.79 7.51
C VAL A 142 6.78 0.28 6.52
N GLU A 143 6.36 -0.52 5.53
CA GLU A 143 7.30 -0.96 4.47
C GLU A 143 7.80 0.21 3.61
N ASP A 144 9.01 0.06 3.08
CA ASP A 144 9.71 1.10 2.33
C ASP A 144 9.01 1.52 1.03
N VAL A 145 8.16 0.65 0.46
CA VAL A 145 7.32 0.90 -0.72
C VAL A 145 6.42 2.13 -0.60
N TYR A 146 6.17 2.59 0.62
CA TYR A 146 5.36 3.77 0.90
C TYR A 146 6.17 5.06 1.15
N THR A 147 7.50 4.98 1.14
CA THR A 147 8.36 6.14 1.36
C THR A 147 8.35 7.04 0.13
N LEU A 148 8.41 8.36 0.35
CA LEU A 148 8.46 9.33 -0.75
C LEU A 148 9.72 9.12 -1.62
N ASN A 149 10.86 8.74 -1.03
CA ASN A 149 12.08 8.44 -1.79
C ASN A 149 11.91 7.23 -2.72
N ARG A 150 11.31 6.13 -2.25
CA ARG A 150 11.09 4.96 -3.11
C ARG A 150 10.07 5.28 -4.20
N MET A 151 9.06 6.09 -3.89
CA MET A 151 8.13 6.58 -4.90
C MET A 151 8.87 7.43 -5.95
N LEU A 152 9.68 8.41 -5.57
CA LEU A 152 10.42 9.22 -6.54
C LEU A 152 11.29 8.36 -7.46
N HIS A 153 11.98 7.35 -6.92
CA HIS A 153 12.78 6.42 -7.72
C HIS A 153 11.93 5.58 -8.70
N VAL A 154 10.73 5.13 -8.30
CA VAL A 154 9.79 4.46 -9.21
C VAL A 154 9.36 5.41 -10.34
N TRP A 155 9.24 6.69 -10.04
CA TRP A 155 8.80 7.73 -10.96
C TRP A 155 9.93 8.50 -11.67
N GLU A 156 11.20 8.12 -11.46
CA GLU A 156 12.37 8.77 -12.08
C GLU A 156 12.49 8.44 -13.57
N ASN A 157 12.10 7.22 -13.96
CA ASN A 157 12.16 6.81 -15.37
C ASN A 157 11.10 7.57 -16.18
N GLU A 158 11.57 8.33 -17.16
CA GLU A 158 10.73 8.82 -18.25
C GLU A 158 10.11 7.64 -18.97
N PHE A 159 8.83 7.77 -19.35
CA PHE A 159 8.23 6.79 -20.24
C PHE A 159 9.04 6.78 -21.53
N PRO A 160 9.59 5.62 -21.96
CA PRO A 160 10.19 5.55 -23.28
C PRO A 160 9.09 5.96 -24.25
N VAL A 161 9.36 7.01 -25.04
CA VAL A 161 8.51 7.34 -26.18
C VAL A 161 8.37 6.05 -26.98
N LEU A 162 7.14 5.53 -27.03
CA LEU A 162 6.85 4.36 -27.86
C LEU A 162 7.41 4.70 -29.24
N PRO A 163 8.31 3.88 -29.80
CA PRO A 163 8.80 4.10 -31.16
C PRO A 163 7.57 4.31 -32.02
N THR A 164 7.46 5.45 -32.69
CA THR A 164 6.36 5.69 -33.61
C THR A 164 6.39 4.54 -34.60
N CYS A 165 5.38 3.67 -34.52
CA CYS A 165 5.23 2.52 -35.41
C CYS A 165 4.92 3.05 -36.81
N LEU A 166 5.92 3.60 -37.50
CA LEU A 166 5.84 3.85 -38.93
C LEU A 166 6.05 2.49 -39.60
N HIS A 167 4.95 1.89 -40.07
CA HIS A 167 4.94 0.68 -40.90
C HIS A 167 5.30 -0.64 -40.20
N GLY A 168 4.92 -0.81 -38.92
CA GLY A 168 4.83 -2.15 -38.32
C GLY A 168 6.17 -2.82 -37.99
N LYS A 169 7.24 -2.05 -37.78
CA LYS A 169 8.49 -2.57 -37.22
C LYS A 169 8.99 -1.66 -36.10
N CYS A 170 8.86 -2.13 -34.85
CA CYS A 170 9.61 -1.57 -33.73
C CYS A 170 10.96 -2.30 -33.65
N LEU A 171 12.06 -1.58 -33.81
CA LEU A 171 13.40 -2.07 -33.49
C LEU A 171 13.74 -1.64 -32.06
N ARG A 172 14.40 -2.56 -31.34
CA ARG A 172 14.84 -2.42 -29.94
C ARG A 172 15.64 -1.16 -29.68
#